data_AF-A0A6A7BXD1-F1
#
_entry.id   AF-A0A6A7BXD1-F1
#
_cell.length_a   1.000
_cell.length_b   1.000
_cell.length_c   1.000
_cell.angle_alpha   90.00
_cell.angle_beta   90.00
_cell.angle_gamma   90.00
#
_symmetry.space_group_name_H-M   'P 1'
#
loop_
_entity.id
_entity.type
_entity.pdbx_description
1 polymer ?
#
loop_
_entity_poly.entity_id
_entity_poly.type
_entity_poly.pdbx_seq_one_letter_code
_entity_poly.pdbx_strand_id
1 'polypeptide(L)'
;MSAYANESSQRQPRKGIPQSIHNTWTAVAEWTKGPDPPRIFVIQPFFPHIQEAPLTLLDRYAPKRKHRIFLWIVWFACWLFTFSLILRASSFSATVPGYGSPMRLGCLSKYWSEGNGCGLNGNECRPFSNATLAFRCPANCRRELVQSPHAVGDQEVVYKPLVVGGPAEHHPDNLFKNAIYRGDSYICASAVHAGIIDDAQGGCAALTLLGEQRHFSSSKRHGIRSVSFDSYFPHTFGFLSHSRASCRDLRWEALGVSVTFTVLLGLFTTSAGVFFWSTFIILFFQTALATDPPNLTNYYSLLSVAFGRFLPACFCGWVTYRYTVKRTLANLTAQIEKCILWLGPAWVGALNNKTFDKIPIQRLTPHDISAQPGAVPALITTVLILVAIAIGQAWSFRLEGRMRRYLALYSSFVAALLLMVAIPGLSLRIHHYILALLLLPGTSFQNRPSLLYQGVLVGLFVNGIARWGFDSILQTPTELLEGMQKGSILPSVSVTAAAVGNITFALGRLPVYDAKLKTRFDGLSALVNDVERFRTYADGKGNVTWNWERHGEDVEYFRFAYVAGSVAGDFTKAGKWLVNGDWVDTKKGPS
;
A
#
# COMPACT_ATOMS: atom_id res chain seq x y z
N MET A 1 71.28 23.11 34.30
CA MET A 1 70.50 24.19 33.67
C MET A 1 69.84 23.67 32.42
N SER A 2 68.54 23.37 32.46
CA SER A 2 67.54 23.75 31.45
C SER A 2 66.23 23.04 31.81
N ALA A 3 65.23 23.83 32.17
CA ALA A 3 63.94 23.37 32.65
C ALA A 3 63.03 23.00 31.48
N TYR A 4 62.32 21.88 31.62
CA TYR A 4 61.16 21.53 30.82
C TYR A 4 60.03 22.52 31.10
N ALA A 5 59.66 23.33 30.10
CA ALA A 5 58.40 24.07 30.09
C ALA A 5 57.41 23.33 29.17
N ASN A 6 56.47 22.63 29.79
CA ASN A 6 55.34 22.01 29.11
C ASN A 6 54.19 23.03 29.14
N GLU A 7 54.03 23.80 28.06
CA GLU A 7 52.90 24.72 27.91
C GLU A 7 51.60 23.93 27.71
N SER A 8 50.85 23.78 28.81
CA SER A 8 49.45 23.37 28.76
C SER A 8 48.62 24.49 28.13
N SER A 9 48.24 24.31 26.86
CA SER A 9 47.28 25.19 26.18
C SER A 9 45.89 25.04 26.83
N GLN A 10 45.63 25.85 27.86
CA GLN A 10 44.29 26.07 28.39
C GLN A 10 43.48 26.86 27.36
N ARG A 11 42.59 26.17 26.63
CA ARG A 11 41.57 26.84 25.81
C ARG A 11 40.64 27.63 26.73
N GLN A 12 40.66 28.96 26.62
CA GLN A 12 39.74 29.84 27.33
C GLN A 12 38.27 29.48 27.01
N PRO A 13 37.37 29.45 28.01
CA PRO A 13 35.96 29.19 27.79
C PRO A 13 35.31 30.31 26.96
N ARG A 14 34.53 29.92 25.93
CA ARG A 14 33.69 30.86 25.16
C ARG A 14 32.76 31.61 26.13
N LYS A 15 32.92 32.94 26.22
CA LYS A 15 32.07 33.82 27.04
C LYS A 15 30.59 33.58 26.72
N GLY A 16 29.80 33.17 27.71
CA GLY A 16 28.33 33.12 27.65
C GLY A 16 27.66 31.76 27.89
N ILE A 17 28.41 30.65 28.01
CA ILE A 17 27.82 29.32 28.31
C ILE A 17 28.09 28.96 29.78
N PRO A 18 27.07 28.62 30.58
CA PRO A 18 27.24 28.13 31.95
C PRO A 18 28.25 26.97 32.03
N GLN A 19 29.14 26.99 33.02
CA GLN A 19 30.20 25.98 33.18
C GLN A 19 29.64 24.55 33.28
N SER A 20 28.44 24.38 33.86
CA SER A 20 27.73 23.10 33.92
C SER A 20 27.42 22.56 32.53
N ILE A 21 26.91 23.40 31.63
CA ILE A 21 26.59 23.02 30.24
C ILE A 21 27.87 22.68 29.48
N HIS A 22 28.94 23.46 29.67
CA HIS A 22 30.24 23.17 29.05
C HIS A 22 30.78 21.79 29.51
N ASN A 23 30.78 21.52 30.81
CA ASN A 23 31.24 20.25 31.37
C ASN A 23 30.41 19.06 30.86
N THR A 24 29.08 19.19 30.86
CA THR A 24 28.18 18.17 30.29
C THR A 24 28.44 17.95 28.81
N TRP A 25 28.61 19.01 28.01
CA TRP A 25 28.92 18.89 26.59
C TRP A 25 30.23 18.16 26.35
N THR A 26 31.29 18.50 27.09
CA THR A 26 32.58 17.81 26.98
C THR A 26 32.47 16.34 27.37
N ALA A 27 31.72 16.02 28.43
CA ALA A 27 31.51 14.65 28.86
C ALA A 27 30.70 13.83 27.84
N VAL A 28 29.65 14.42 27.26
CA VAL A 28 28.86 13.79 26.17
C VAL A 28 29.72 13.62 24.92
N ALA A 29 30.50 14.63 24.54
CA ALA A 29 31.40 14.55 23.40
C ALA A 29 32.41 13.42 23.61
N GLU A 30 33.05 13.33 24.77
CA GLU A 30 33.98 12.25 25.08
C GLU A 30 33.28 10.90 25.11
N TRP A 31 32.09 10.83 25.71
CA TRP A 31 31.26 9.64 25.70
C TRP A 31 31.00 9.21 24.27
N THR A 32 30.57 10.05 23.32
CA THR A 32 30.29 9.60 21.93
C THR A 32 31.49 9.00 21.17
N LYS A 33 32.74 9.14 21.64
CA LYS A 33 33.92 8.61 20.91
C LYS A 33 33.96 7.10 20.80
N GLY A 34 33.46 6.38 21.81
CA GLY A 34 33.69 4.94 21.88
C GLY A 34 34.71 4.54 22.95
N PRO A 35 34.82 3.23 23.22
CA PRO A 35 35.97 2.71 23.94
C PRO A 35 37.20 2.75 23.01
N ASP A 36 38.40 2.82 23.61
CA ASP A 36 39.67 2.68 22.90
C ASP A 36 40.45 1.51 23.53
N PRO A 37 40.68 0.38 22.82
CA PRO A 37 40.31 0.14 21.42
C PRO A 37 38.81 -0.09 21.19
N PRO A 38 38.29 0.17 19.97
CA PRO A 38 36.89 -0.07 19.63
C PRO A 38 36.56 -1.57 19.63
N ARG A 39 35.35 -1.91 20.08
CA ARG A 39 34.85 -3.29 20.11
C ARG A 39 34.07 -3.61 18.83
N ILE A 40 34.73 -4.26 17.87
CA ILE A 40 34.13 -4.63 16.59
C ILE A 40 33.23 -5.87 16.78
N PHE A 41 31.99 -5.80 16.31
CA PHE A 41 31.10 -6.96 16.35
C PHE A 41 31.50 -7.98 15.28
N VAL A 42 31.62 -9.24 15.70
CA VAL A 42 31.84 -10.40 14.82
C VAL A 42 30.95 -11.52 15.32
N ILE A 43 30.24 -12.18 14.41
CA ILE A 43 29.39 -13.33 14.77
C ILE A 43 30.26 -14.58 14.82
N GLN A 44 30.36 -15.17 16.01
CA GLN A 44 30.79 -16.55 16.16
C GLN A 44 29.58 -17.46 15.93
N PRO A 45 29.62 -18.39 14.96
CA PRO A 45 28.50 -19.25 14.65
C PRO A 45 28.11 -20.14 15.84
N PHE A 46 26.81 -20.31 16.08
CA PHE A 46 26.33 -21.37 16.96
C PHE A 46 26.51 -22.72 16.27
N PHE A 47 27.11 -23.67 16.98
CA PHE A 47 27.46 -25.00 16.45
C PHE A 47 28.26 -24.90 15.13
N PRO A 48 29.52 -24.41 15.17
CA PRO A 48 30.30 -24.11 13.97
C PRO A 48 30.35 -25.26 12.96
N HIS A 49 30.52 -26.50 13.44
CA HIS A 49 30.55 -27.69 12.58
C HIS A 49 29.27 -27.87 11.73
N ILE A 50 28.10 -27.55 12.28
CA ILE A 50 26.82 -27.66 11.56
C ILE A 50 26.69 -26.51 10.55
N GLN A 51 27.09 -25.30 10.95
CA GLN A 51 27.01 -24.10 10.11
C GLN A 51 27.94 -24.17 8.89
N GLU A 52 29.12 -24.77 9.08
CA GLU A 52 30.17 -24.87 8.06
C GLU A 52 30.08 -26.16 7.25
N ALA A 53 29.28 -27.16 7.66
CA ALA A 53 29.11 -28.41 6.93
C ALA A 53 28.69 -28.21 5.46
N PRO A 54 27.73 -27.33 5.10
CA PRO A 54 27.39 -27.07 3.70
C PRO A 54 28.57 -26.47 2.92
N LEU A 55 29.35 -25.58 3.54
CA LEU A 55 30.52 -24.98 2.92
C LEU A 55 31.62 -26.03 2.67
N THR A 56 31.89 -26.87 3.67
CA THR A 56 32.87 -27.95 3.59
C THR A 56 32.50 -28.96 2.50
N LEU A 57 31.20 -29.25 2.36
CA LEU A 57 30.68 -30.08 1.28
C LEU A 57 30.95 -29.44 -0.09
N LEU A 58 30.64 -28.15 -0.24
CA LEU A 58 30.91 -27.43 -1.49
C LEU A 58 32.41 -27.33 -1.80
N ASP A 59 33.24 -27.12 -0.79
CA ASP A 59 34.69 -27.06 -0.95
C ASP A 59 35.26 -28.42 -1.40
N ARG A 60 34.68 -29.54 -0.93
CA ARG A 60 35.05 -30.89 -1.36
C ARG A 60 34.72 -31.17 -2.83
N TYR A 61 33.53 -30.80 -3.29
CA TYR A 61 33.06 -31.15 -4.65
C TYR A 61 33.31 -30.06 -5.70
N ALA A 62 33.38 -28.79 -5.30
CA ALA A 62 33.56 -27.63 -6.19
C ALA A 62 34.59 -26.61 -5.64
N PRO A 63 35.86 -27.04 -5.42
CA PRO A 63 36.87 -26.19 -4.79
C PRO A 63 37.24 -24.96 -5.63
N LYS A 64 37.30 -25.11 -6.97
CA LYS A 64 37.77 -24.07 -7.89
C LYS A 64 36.71 -22.97 -8.08
N ARG A 65 37.15 -21.71 -8.16
CA ARG A 65 36.28 -20.55 -8.45
C ARG A 65 35.44 -20.71 -9.71
N LYS A 66 36.00 -21.33 -10.77
CA LYS A 66 35.28 -21.62 -12.02
C LYS A 66 34.09 -22.56 -11.80
N HIS A 67 34.25 -23.60 -10.98
CA HIS A 67 33.16 -24.54 -10.65
C HIS A 67 32.05 -23.82 -9.88
N ARG A 68 32.39 -22.96 -8.92
CA ARG A 68 31.41 -22.19 -8.15
C ARG A 68 30.63 -21.20 -9.02
N ILE A 69 31.31 -20.52 -9.96
CA ILE A 69 30.65 -19.64 -10.93
C ILE A 69 29.70 -20.44 -11.82
N PHE A 70 30.14 -21.59 -12.33
CA PHE A 70 29.29 -22.46 -13.15
C PHE A 70 28.06 -22.95 -12.37
N LEU A 71 28.24 -23.46 -11.15
CA LEU A 71 27.14 -23.89 -10.28
C LEU A 71 26.17 -22.76 -9.98
N TRP A 72 26.67 -21.54 -9.75
CA TRP A 72 25.82 -20.36 -9.54
C TRP A 72 25.00 -20.00 -10.79
N ILE A 73 25.59 -20.05 -11.99
CA ILE A 73 24.88 -19.82 -13.25
C ILE A 73 23.79 -20.88 -13.44
N VAL A 74 24.11 -22.17 -13.26
CA VAL A 74 23.15 -23.26 -13.37
C VAL A 74 22.04 -23.12 -12.35
N TRP A 75 22.36 -22.84 -11.09
CA TRP A 75 21.38 -22.59 -10.03
C TRP A 75 20.43 -21.45 -10.38
N PHE A 76 20.96 -20.32 -10.88
CA PHE A 76 20.14 -19.18 -11.27
C PHE A 76 19.27 -19.49 -12.49
N ALA A 77 19.80 -20.23 -13.47
CA ALA A 77 19.05 -20.68 -14.64
C ALA A 77 17.91 -21.63 -14.25
N CYS A 78 18.15 -22.56 -13.31
CA CYS A 78 17.11 -23.45 -12.78
C CYS A 78 16.02 -22.67 -12.04
N TRP A 79 16.39 -21.69 -11.21
CA TRP A 79 15.40 -20.81 -10.57
C TRP A 79 14.59 -20.06 -11.61
N LEU A 80 15.25 -19.39 -12.56
CA LEU A 80 14.60 -18.60 -13.60
C LEU A 80 13.65 -19.45 -14.44
N PHE A 81 14.06 -20.66 -14.82
CA PHE A 81 13.25 -21.59 -15.59
C PHE A 81 12.01 -22.03 -14.80
N THR A 82 12.18 -22.53 -13.57
CA THR A 82 11.06 -23.00 -12.72
C THR A 82 10.09 -21.87 -12.38
N PHE A 83 10.61 -20.70 -11.98
CA PHE A 83 9.81 -19.51 -11.72
C PHE A 83 9.04 -19.05 -12.97
N SER A 84 9.68 -19.04 -14.14
CA SER A 84 9.04 -18.67 -15.40
C SER A 84 7.94 -19.66 -15.81
N LEU A 85 8.12 -20.96 -15.59
CA LEU A 85 7.08 -21.96 -15.84
C LEU A 85 5.86 -21.75 -14.94
N ILE A 86 6.06 -21.48 -13.65
CA ILE A 86 4.96 -21.19 -12.72
C ILE A 86 4.25 -19.90 -13.12
N LEU A 87 4.98 -18.84 -13.47
CA LEU A 87 4.39 -17.59 -13.94
C LEU A 87 3.60 -17.78 -15.24
N ARG A 88 4.11 -18.61 -16.15
CA ARG A 88 3.42 -18.95 -17.40
C ARG A 88 2.12 -19.71 -17.12
N ALA A 89 2.15 -20.71 -16.25
CA ALA A 89 0.97 -21.45 -15.82
C ALA A 89 -0.02 -20.59 -15.03
N SER A 90 0.47 -19.63 -14.26
CA SER A 90 -0.40 -18.70 -13.52
C SER A 90 -1.07 -17.69 -14.46
N SER A 91 -0.35 -17.16 -15.45
CA SER A 91 -0.76 -15.96 -16.19
C SER A 91 -1.30 -16.24 -17.60
N PHE A 92 -0.89 -17.32 -18.26
CA PHE A 92 -1.18 -17.54 -19.68
C PHE A 92 -1.95 -18.82 -19.99
N SER A 93 -2.06 -19.77 -19.05
CA SER A 93 -2.74 -21.04 -19.32
C SER A 93 -4.25 -21.02 -19.03
N ALA A 94 -4.79 -19.89 -18.59
CA ALA A 94 -6.21 -19.77 -18.27
C ALA A 94 -7.00 -19.26 -19.48
N THR A 95 -8.02 -20.00 -19.90
CA THR A 95 -9.06 -19.55 -20.81
C THR A 95 -10.41 -19.71 -20.14
N VAL A 96 -11.25 -18.68 -20.23
CA VAL A 96 -12.61 -18.71 -19.75
C VAL A 96 -13.51 -19.25 -20.87
N PRO A 97 -14.28 -20.34 -20.65
CA PRO A 97 -15.10 -20.95 -21.69
C PRO A 97 -16.03 -19.94 -22.36
N GLY A 98 -15.90 -19.74 -23.67
CA GLY A 98 -16.70 -18.79 -24.45
C GLY A 98 -16.29 -17.32 -24.35
N TYR A 99 -15.35 -16.94 -23.48
CA TYR A 99 -14.97 -15.53 -23.24
C TYR A 99 -13.47 -15.24 -23.40
N GLY A 100 -12.64 -16.24 -23.72
CA GLY A 100 -11.22 -16.05 -24.06
C GLY A 100 -10.30 -15.89 -22.85
N SER A 101 -9.19 -15.18 -23.03
CA SER A 101 -8.18 -15.00 -21.99
C SER A 101 -8.65 -13.98 -20.93
N PRO A 102 -8.59 -14.31 -19.63
CA PRO A 102 -9.06 -13.43 -18.57
C PRO A 102 -8.10 -12.27 -18.31
N MET A 103 -8.67 -11.09 -18.06
CA MET A 103 -7.96 -9.91 -17.59
C MET A 103 -7.60 -10.04 -16.11
N ARG A 104 -6.37 -9.68 -15.74
CA ARG A 104 -5.96 -9.71 -14.33
C ARG A 104 -6.57 -8.53 -13.58
N LEU A 105 -7.25 -8.82 -12.46
CA LEU A 105 -7.77 -7.80 -11.55
C LEU A 105 -6.99 -7.79 -10.24
N GLY A 106 -6.94 -6.62 -9.60
CA GLY A 106 -6.58 -6.48 -8.19
C GLY A 106 -7.80 -6.71 -7.29
N CYS A 107 -7.58 -7.01 -6.02
CA CYS A 107 -8.70 -7.22 -5.09
C CYS A 107 -9.61 -6.00 -4.89
N LEU A 108 -9.07 -4.79 -5.13
CA LEU A 108 -9.80 -3.52 -5.00
C LEU A 108 -10.35 -3.01 -6.35
N SER A 109 -10.24 -3.81 -7.43
CA SER A 109 -10.76 -3.42 -8.75
C SER A 109 -12.29 -3.33 -8.71
N LYS A 110 -12.81 -2.22 -9.23
CA LYS A 110 -14.24 -1.88 -9.34
C LYS A 110 -14.49 -1.08 -10.63
N TYR A 111 -15.75 -0.93 -11.03
CA TYR A 111 -16.14 -0.18 -12.23
C TYR A 111 -16.47 1.29 -11.96
N TRP A 112 -16.88 1.61 -10.73
CA TRP A 112 -17.32 2.96 -10.37
C TRP A 112 -16.29 3.68 -9.50
N SER A 113 -15.77 4.79 -10.01
CA SER A 113 -14.87 5.70 -9.30
C SER A 113 -15.59 6.46 -8.18
N GLU A 114 -14.83 6.95 -7.20
CA GLU A 114 -15.38 7.75 -6.09
C GLU A 114 -15.78 9.16 -6.53
N GLY A 115 -16.70 9.78 -5.77
CA GLY A 115 -17.09 11.17 -5.94
C GLY A 115 -17.61 11.48 -7.35
N ASN A 116 -17.02 12.47 -8.01
CA ASN A 116 -17.37 12.85 -9.39
C ASN A 116 -16.47 12.19 -10.45
N GLY A 117 -15.71 11.14 -10.10
CA GLY A 117 -14.73 10.49 -10.98
C GLY A 117 -15.30 9.61 -12.09
N CYS A 118 -16.63 9.43 -12.15
CA CYS A 118 -17.32 8.86 -13.32
C CYS A 118 -17.93 9.95 -14.23
N GLY A 119 -17.73 11.23 -13.88
CA GLY A 119 -18.28 12.37 -14.59
C GLY A 119 -19.82 12.46 -14.57
N LEU A 120 -20.33 13.49 -15.25
CA LEU A 120 -21.76 13.75 -15.34
C LEU A 120 -22.48 12.55 -15.97
N ASN A 121 -23.54 12.09 -15.32
CA ASN A 121 -24.32 10.90 -15.66
C ASN A 121 -23.54 9.58 -15.69
N GLY A 122 -22.33 9.53 -15.13
CA GLY A 122 -21.47 8.36 -15.16
C GLY A 122 -20.80 8.12 -16.52
N ASN A 123 -20.75 9.13 -17.38
CA ASN A 123 -20.27 8.99 -18.76
C ASN A 123 -18.84 8.45 -18.89
N GLU A 124 -17.98 8.66 -17.89
CA GLU A 124 -16.59 8.21 -17.89
C GLU A 124 -16.44 6.76 -17.40
N CYS A 125 -17.50 6.18 -16.81
CA CYS A 125 -17.55 4.79 -16.33
C CYS A 125 -18.37 3.88 -17.25
N ARG A 126 -18.48 4.26 -18.54
CA ARG A 126 -19.10 3.44 -19.59
C ARG A 126 -18.21 2.23 -19.97
N PRO A 127 -18.76 1.17 -20.59
CA PRO A 127 -20.18 0.97 -20.91
C PRO A 127 -21.02 0.55 -19.69
N PHE A 128 -22.35 0.71 -19.74
CA PHE A 128 -23.27 0.34 -18.64
C PHE A 128 -23.87 -1.06 -18.78
N SER A 129 -24.02 -1.56 -20.01
CA SER A 129 -24.66 -2.85 -20.34
C SER A 129 -24.03 -3.44 -21.60
N ASN A 130 -24.44 -4.67 -21.97
CA ASN A 130 -24.00 -5.36 -23.20
C ASN A 130 -22.48 -5.54 -23.33
N ALA A 131 -21.77 -5.52 -22.21
CA ALA A 131 -20.34 -5.78 -22.16
C ALA A 131 -20.07 -6.93 -21.20
N THR A 132 -19.22 -7.85 -21.65
CA THR A 132 -18.75 -8.98 -20.84
C THR A 132 -17.26 -8.84 -20.59
N LEU A 133 -16.81 -9.33 -19.44
CA LEU A 133 -15.39 -9.35 -19.09
C LEU A 133 -15.02 -10.72 -18.53
N ALA A 134 -14.11 -11.41 -19.21
CA ALA A 134 -13.36 -12.51 -18.62
C ALA A 134 -12.32 -11.93 -17.65
N PHE A 135 -12.34 -12.35 -16.39
CA PHE A 135 -11.47 -11.80 -15.35
C PHE A 135 -10.81 -12.89 -14.52
N ARG A 136 -9.69 -12.53 -13.89
CA ARG A 136 -8.92 -13.36 -12.95
C ARG A 136 -8.74 -12.59 -11.64
N CYS A 137 -9.16 -13.21 -10.56
CA CYS A 137 -8.97 -12.71 -9.21
C CYS A 137 -7.85 -13.45 -8.47
N PRO A 138 -7.04 -12.72 -7.70
CA PRO A 138 -6.04 -13.32 -6.84
C PRO A 138 -6.68 -13.94 -5.59
N ALA A 139 -5.92 -14.78 -4.90
CA ALA A 139 -6.33 -15.36 -3.62
C ALA A 139 -6.36 -14.32 -2.50
N ASN A 140 -7.21 -14.58 -1.49
CA ASN A 140 -7.42 -13.82 -0.26
C ASN A 140 -7.98 -12.41 -0.46
N CYS A 141 -8.80 -12.17 -1.48
CA CYS A 141 -9.42 -10.86 -1.71
C CYS A 141 -10.51 -10.50 -0.70
N ARG A 142 -11.06 -11.47 0.03
CA ARG A 142 -12.00 -11.19 1.14
C ARG A 142 -11.40 -10.33 2.25
N ARG A 143 -10.06 -10.35 2.41
CA ARG A 143 -9.36 -9.63 3.48
C ARG A 143 -8.99 -8.19 3.10
N GLU A 144 -9.31 -7.75 1.90
CA GLU A 144 -9.07 -6.39 1.45
C GLU A 144 -10.30 -5.54 1.79
N LEU A 145 -10.05 -4.41 2.46
CA LEU A 145 -11.06 -3.61 3.13
C LEU A 145 -11.04 -2.20 2.56
N VAL A 146 -12.23 -1.58 2.48
CA VAL A 146 -12.30 -0.15 2.22
C VAL A 146 -11.78 0.61 3.44
N GLN A 147 -10.73 1.41 3.25
CA GLN A 147 -10.03 2.09 4.36
C GLN A 147 -10.59 3.49 4.65
N SER A 148 -11.25 4.10 3.67
CA SER A 148 -11.95 5.37 3.84
C SER A 148 -13.46 5.12 3.92
N PRO A 149 -14.23 6.01 4.56
CA PRO A 149 -15.69 5.96 4.48
C PRO A 149 -16.16 5.98 3.02
N HIS A 150 -16.94 4.97 2.64
CA HIS A 150 -17.59 4.88 1.33
C HIS A 150 -19.09 4.94 1.51
N ALA A 151 -19.74 5.90 0.89
CA ALA A 151 -21.17 6.13 1.08
C ALA A 151 -22.01 5.19 0.20
N VAL A 152 -23.09 4.63 0.76
CA VAL A 152 -24.08 3.79 0.07
C VAL A 152 -25.46 4.14 0.59
N GLY A 153 -26.26 4.88 -0.18
CA GLY A 153 -27.55 5.39 0.32
C GLY A 153 -27.35 6.37 1.48
N ASP A 154 -27.87 6.11 2.68
CA ASP A 154 -27.57 6.89 3.88
C ASP A 154 -26.58 6.22 4.84
N GLN A 155 -25.95 5.14 4.39
CA GLN A 155 -24.99 4.34 5.14
C GLN A 155 -23.55 4.65 4.73
N GLU A 156 -22.61 4.34 5.62
CA GLU A 156 -21.18 4.36 5.33
C GLU A 156 -20.52 3.00 5.55
N VAL A 157 -19.67 2.64 4.61
CA VAL A 157 -18.92 1.40 4.56
C VAL A 157 -17.46 1.74 4.83
N VAL A 158 -16.93 1.27 5.97
CA VAL A 158 -15.52 1.44 6.36
C VAL A 158 -15.01 0.18 7.06
N TYR A 159 -13.75 -0.18 6.86
CA TYR A 159 -13.07 -1.36 7.41
C TYR A 159 -13.79 -2.71 7.15
N LYS A 160 -14.51 -2.81 6.03
CA LYS A 160 -15.14 -4.04 5.55
C LYS A 160 -14.98 -4.15 4.02
N PRO A 161 -15.10 -5.35 3.42
CA PRO A 161 -15.10 -5.50 1.97
C PRO A 161 -16.27 -4.72 1.36
N LEU A 162 -16.02 -3.94 0.30
CA LEU A 162 -17.06 -3.17 -0.39
C LEU A 162 -17.81 -4.07 -1.36
N VAL A 163 -18.96 -4.58 -0.92
CA VAL A 163 -19.87 -5.40 -1.73
C VAL A 163 -21.29 -4.90 -1.48
N VAL A 164 -21.94 -4.37 -2.51
CA VAL A 164 -23.31 -3.85 -2.44
C VAL A 164 -24.20 -4.69 -3.34
N GLY A 165 -25.24 -5.28 -2.76
CA GLY A 165 -26.12 -6.25 -3.42
C GLY A 165 -25.76 -7.71 -3.17
N GLY A 166 -26.30 -8.58 -4.01
CA GLY A 166 -26.29 -10.02 -3.77
C GLY A 166 -27.33 -10.75 -4.61
N PRO A 167 -27.69 -11.98 -4.22
CA PRO A 167 -28.75 -12.74 -4.85
C PRO A 167 -30.06 -11.95 -4.83
N ALA A 168 -30.67 -11.81 -6.00
CA ALA A 168 -31.92 -11.12 -6.19
C ALA A 168 -33.03 -12.12 -6.59
N GLU A 169 -34.27 -11.78 -6.26
CA GLU A 169 -35.42 -12.72 -6.34
C GLU A 169 -35.90 -12.97 -7.78
N HIS A 170 -35.76 -12.00 -8.69
CA HIS A 170 -36.34 -12.06 -10.05
C HIS A 170 -35.39 -11.56 -11.14
N HIS A 171 -34.54 -12.41 -11.71
CA HIS A 171 -33.53 -12.02 -12.72
C HIS A 171 -33.18 -13.17 -13.69
N PRO A 172 -32.55 -12.89 -14.85
CA PRO A 172 -32.38 -13.87 -15.92
C PRO A 172 -31.57 -15.10 -15.52
N ASP A 173 -31.98 -16.27 -16.05
CA ASP A 173 -31.41 -17.60 -15.79
C ASP A 173 -29.92 -17.75 -16.12
N ASN A 174 -29.32 -16.78 -16.84
CA ASN A 174 -27.93 -16.81 -17.26
C ASN A 174 -26.94 -16.33 -16.18
N LEU A 175 -27.42 -15.81 -15.04
CA LEU A 175 -26.58 -15.34 -13.94
C LEU A 175 -26.32 -16.43 -12.88
N PHE A 176 -25.09 -16.49 -12.40
CA PHE A 176 -24.70 -17.42 -11.34
C PHE A 176 -25.39 -17.05 -10.02
N LYS A 177 -26.33 -17.90 -9.59
CA LYS A 177 -27.14 -17.73 -8.36
C LYS A 177 -27.90 -16.40 -8.29
N ASN A 178 -28.28 -15.84 -9.44
CA ASN A 178 -29.01 -14.58 -9.57
C ASN A 178 -28.38 -13.42 -8.78
N ALA A 179 -27.05 -13.41 -8.65
CA ALA A 179 -26.34 -12.42 -7.85
C ALA A 179 -25.98 -11.17 -8.66
N ILE A 180 -26.48 -10.02 -8.23
CA ILE A 180 -26.29 -8.71 -8.86
C ILE A 180 -25.60 -7.76 -7.89
N TYR A 181 -24.61 -7.04 -8.37
CA TYR A 181 -23.80 -6.11 -7.58
C TYR A 181 -23.74 -4.74 -8.24
N ARG A 182 -23.70 -3.68 -7.43
CA ARG A 182 -23.42 -2.32 -7.92
C ARG A 182 -21.98 -2.19 -8.41
N GLY A 183 -21.75 -1.33 -9.40
CA GLY A 183 -20.45 -1.11 -10.06
C GLY A 183 -19.35 -0.58 -9.15
N ASP A 184 -19.69 0.00 -8.00
CA ASP A 184 -18.76 0.42 -6.96
C ASP A 184 -18.26 -0.73 -6.07
N SER A 185 -18.85 -1.93 -6.18
CA SER A 185 -18.39 -3.12 -5.47
C SER A 185 -17.04 -3.62 -5.99
N TYR A 186 -16.21 -4.14 -5.09
CA TYR A 186 -14.97 -4.84 -5.47
C TYR A 186 -15.30 -6.15 -6.18
N ILE A 187 -14.93 -6.26 -7.47
CA ILE A 187 -15.31 -7.37 -8.36
C ILE A 187 -14.91 -8.72 -7.76
N CYS A 188 -13.68 -8.83 -7.24
CA CYS A 188 -13.19 -10.08 -6.66
C CYS A 188 -13.86 -10.44 -5.34
N ALA A 189 -14.17 -9.46 -4.49
CA ALA A 189 -14.93 -9.70 -3.26
C ALA A 189 -16.36 -10.14 -3.58
N SER A 190 -17.01 -9.52 -4.58
CA SER A 190 -18.33 -9.93 -5.08
C SER A 190 -18.32 -11.34 -5.67
N ALA A 191 -17.26 -11.73 -6.38
CA ALA A 191 -17.13 -13.08 -6.93
C ALA A 191 -16.99 -14.16 -5.84
N VAL A 192 -16.22 -13.86 -4.79
CA VAL A 192 -16.14 -14.71 -3.59
C VAL A 192 -17.49 -14.75 -2.87
N HIS A 193 -18.15 -13.60 -2.70
CA HIS A 193 -19.47 -13.52 -2.07
C HIS A 193 -20.50 -14.38 -2.83
N ALA A 194 -20.54 -14.31 -4.16
CA ALA A 194 -21.39 -15.16 -5.00
C ALA A 194 -21.03 -16.66 -4.87
N GLY A 195 -19.74 -16.96 -4.67
CA GLY A 195 -19.19 -18.32 -4.60
C GLY A 195 -18.76 -18.88 -5.96
N ILE A 196 -18.64 -18.04 -6.98
CA ILE A 196 -18.11 -18.47 -8.28
C ILE A 196 -16.58 -18.63 -8.21
N ILE A 197 -15.92 -17.88 -7.33
CA ILE A 197 -14.50 -17.95 -7.03
C ILE A 197 -14.28 -18.36 -5.57
N ASP A 198 -13.27 -19.19 -5.32
CA ASP A 198 -12.82 -19.55 -3.98
C ASP A 198 -11.81 -18.53 -3.45
N ASP A 199 -11.96 -18.08 -2.21
CA ASP A 199 -11.07 -17.07 -1.63
C ASP A 199 -9.64 -17.59 -1.43
N ALA A 200 -9.46 -18.87 -1.08
CA ALA A 200 -8.13 -19.41 -0.80
C ALA A 200 -7.30 -19.63 -2.07
N GLN A 201 -7.95 -20.04 -3.16
CA GLN A 201 -7.27 -20.37 -4.43
C GLN A 201 -7.29 -19.23 -5.45
N GLY A 202 -8.15 -18.22 -5.29
CA GLY A 202 -8.47 -17.30 -6.37
C GLY A 202 -9.27 -18.00 -7.48
N GLY A 203 -9.39 -17.37 -8.64
CA GLY A 203 -10.18 -17.96 -9.73
C GLY A 203 -10.37 -17.08 -10.94
N CYS A 204 -10.94 -17.66 -11.99
CA CYS A 204 -11.33 -16.98 -13.22
C CYS A 204 -12.79 -17.26 -13.53
N ALA A 205 -13.47 -16.22 -13.98
CA ALA A 205 -14.85 -16.28 -14.40
C ALA A 205 -15.12 -15.20 -15.46
N ALA A 206 -16.33 -15.19 -16.01
CA ALA A 206 -16.84 -14.07 -16.77
C ALA A 206 -17.94 -13.34 -16.00
N LEU A 207 -17.94 -12.02 -16.11
CA LEU A 207 -19.02 -11.17 -15.67
C LEU A 207 -19.69 -10.49 -16.87
N THR A 208 -20.91 -10.02 -16.67
CA THR A 208 -21.65 -9.20 -17.62
C THR A 208 -22.16 -7.94 -16.93
N LEU A 209 -22.18 -6.84 -17.66
CA LEU A 209 -22.82 -5.61 -17.24
C LEU A 209 -24.32 -5.68 -17.53
N LEU A 210 -25.14 -5.24 -16.58
CA LEU A 210 -26.59 -5.42 -16.58
C LEU A 210 -27.35 -4.08 -16.70
N GLY A 211 -26.65 -2.97 -16.86
CA GLY A 211 -27.25 -1.65 -16.87
C GLY A 211 -27.82 -1.28 -15.51
N GLU A 212 -28.92 -0.52 -15.55
CA GLU A 212 -29.62 -0.09 -14.35
C GLU A 212 -30.36 -1.25 -13.70
N GLN A 213 -30.17 -1.42 -12.40
CA GLN A 213 -30.97 -2.32 -11.57
C GLN A 213 -31.42 -1.59 -10.32
N ARG A 214 -32.50 -2.09 -9.72
CA ARG A 214 -33.18 -1.52 -8.56
C ARG A 214 -33.10 -2.51 -7.39
N HIS A 215 -33.10 -1.99 -6.17
CA HIS A 215 -33.16 -2.74 -4.91
C HIS A 215 -32.11 -3.86 -4.77
N PHE A 216 -31.08 -3.57 -4.01
CA PHE A 216 -29.97 -4.46 -3.73
C PHE A 216 -30.09 -4.99 -2.30
N SER A 217 -30.42 -6.28 -2.16
CA SER A 217 -30.56 -6.92 -0.86
C SER A 217 -29.21 -7.26 -0.22
N SER A 218 -29.12 -7.06 1.10
CA SER A 218 -27.96 -7.51 1.89
C SER A 218 -28.04 -9.00 2.16
N SER A 219 -26.92 -9.71 2.06
CA SER A 219 -26.81 -11.11 2.49
C SER A 219 -25.42 -11.41 3.04
N LYS A 220 -25.27 -12.56 3.72
CA LYS A 220 -23.98 -13.05 4.21
C LYS A 220 -23.65 -14.37 3.55
N ARG A 221 -22.64 -14.39 2.66
CA ARG A 221 -22.23 -15.58 1.91
C ARG A 221 -20.71 -15.66 1.83
N HIS A 222 -20.17 -16.87 1.95
CA HIS A 222 -18.72 -17.15 1.93
C HIS A 222 -17.90 -16.23 2.87
N GLY A 223 -18.55 -15.84 3.98
CA GLY A 223 -17.99 -14.99 5.02
C GLY A 223 -17.83 -13.50 4.67
N ILE A 224 -18.37 -13.05 3.54
CA ILE A 224 -18.57 -11.63 3.23
C ILE A 224 -20.03 -11.28 3.55
N ARG A 225 -20.26 -10.13 4.20
CA ARG A 225 -21.61 -9.57 4.38
C ARG A 225 -21.73 -8.38 3.43
N SER A 226 -22.66 -8.45 2.48
CA SER A 226 -22.92 -7.34 1.56
C SER A 226 -23.78 -6.26 2.21
N VAL A 227 -23.79 -5.09 1.59
CA VAL A 227 -24.56 -3.91 2.01
C VAL A 227 -25.81 -3.81 1.14
N SER A 228 -26.93 -3.44 1.76
CA SER A 228 -28.18 -3.20 1.04
C SER A 228 -28.23 -1.79 0.48
N PHE A 229 -28.93 -1.61 -0.63
CA PHE A 229 -29.22 -0.31 -1.22
C PHE A 229 -30.63 -0.36 -1.82
N ASP A 230 -31.55 0.43 -1.29
CA ASP A 230 -33.00 0.37 -1.56
C ASP A 230 -33.44 1.25 -2.73
N SER A 231 -32.51 1.62 -3.62
CA SER A 231 -32.77 2.44 -4.80
C SER A 231 -32.14 1.87 -6.07
N TYR A 232 -32.20 2.64 -7.16
CA TYR A 232 -31.64 2.29 -8.46
C TYR A 232 -30.18 2.73 -8.60
N PHE A 233 -29.40 1.95 -9.36
CA PHE A 233 -28.03 2.29 -9.71
C PHE A 233 -27.75 1.93 -11.17
N PRO A 234 -27.23 2.85 -11.99
CA PRO A 234 -27.19 2.69 -13.45
C PRO A 234 -26.14 1.70 -13.94
N HIS A 235 -25.11 1.41 -13.13
CA HIS A 235 -24.01 0.53 -13.50
C HIS A 235 -23.96 -0.69 -12.58
N THR A 236 -24.39 -1.83 -13.06
CA THR A 236 -24.40 -3.08 -12.28
C THR A 236 -23.78 -4.23 -13.05
N PHE A 237 -23.34 -5.24 -12.32
CA PHE A 237 -22.78 -6.44 -12.91
C PHE A 237 -23.25 -7.70 -12.20
N GLY A 238 -23.28 -8.80 -12.96
CA GLY A 238 -23.51 -10.16 -12.48
C GLY A 238 -22.50 -11.11 -13.08
N PHE A 239 -22.39 -12.32 -12.52
CA PHE A 239 -21.47 -13.34 -13.00
C PHE A 239 -22.20 -14.33 -13.92
N LEU A 240 -21.59 -14.70 -15.04
CA LEU A 240 -22.21 -15.60 -16.01
C LEU A 240 -22.14 -17.05 -15.54
N SER A 241 -23.26 -17.76 -15.60
CA SER A 241 -23.33 -19.20 -15.33
C SER A 241 -22.41 -19.98 -16.28
N HIS A 242 -21.83 -21.08 -15.79
CA HIS A 242 -20.90 -21.94 -16.55
C HIS A 242 -19.61 -21.25 -17.06
N SER A 243 -19.29 -20.05 -16.58
CA SER A 243 -18.05 -19.33 -16.93
C SER A 243 -16.86 -19.65 -16.01
N ARG A 244 -17.03 -20.51 -14.99
CA ARG A 244 -15.95 -20.84 -14.05
C ARG A 244 -14.86 -21.63 -14.76
N ALA A 245 -13.65 -21.08 -14.78
CA ALA A 245 -12.47 -21.76 -15.32
C ALA A 245 -11.55 -22.25 -14.19
N SER A 246 -10.86 -23.37 -14.44
CA SER A 246 -9.81 -23.89 -13.55
C SER A 246 -8.54 -23.04 -13.70
N CYS A 247 -8.54 -21.87 -13.06
CA CYS A 247 -7.36 -21.04 -12.95
C CYS A 247 -7.09 -20.79 -11.47
N ARG A 248 -5.88 -21.16 -11.01
CA ARG A 248 -5.47 -20.98 -9.61
C ARG A 248 -4.39 -19.93 -9.51
N ASP A 249 -4.39 -19.20 -8.41
CA ASP A 249 -3.33 -18.25 -8.07
C ASP A 249 -2.10 -19.00 -7.55
N LEU A 250 -1.08 -19.15 -8.40
CA LEU A 250 0.13 -19.93 -8.09
C LEU A 250 1.24 -19.12 -7.39
N ARG A 251 0.91 -17.98 -6.76
CA ARG A 251 1.92 -17.10 -6.15
C ARG A 251 2.67 -17.76 -5.00
N TRP A 252 2.03 -18.66 -4.27
CA TRP A 252 2.58 -19.31 -3.09
C TRP A 252 3.54 -20.42 -3.47
N GLU A 253 3.23 -21.14 -4.56
CA GLU A 253 4.10 -22.11 -5.20
C GLU A 253 5.33 -21.41 -5.77
N ALA A 254 5.15 -20.27 -6.45
CA ALA A 254 6.26 -19.43 -6.91
C ALA A 254 7.14 -18.96 -5.74
N LEU A 255 6.51 -18.55 -4.63
CA LEU A 255 7.24 -18.16 -3.41
C LEU A 255 8.03 -19.34 -2.83
N GLY A 256 7.42 -20.53 -2.74
CA GLY A 256 8.08 -21.72 -2.23
C GLY A 256 9.34 -22.08 -3.00
N VAL A 257 9.29 -21.98 -4.34
CA VAL A 257 10.47 -22.14 -5.20
C VAL A 257 11.52 -21.07 -4.87
N SER A 258 11.16 -19.79 -4.90
CA SER A 258 12.10 -18.69 -4.65
C SER A 258 12.75 -18.75 -3.25
N VAL A 259 11.98 -19.10 -2.21
CA VAL A 259 12.49 -19.31 -0.84
C VAL A 259 13.45 -20.49 -0.82
N THR A 260 13.10 -21.63 -1.43
CA THR A 260 13.98 -22.81 -1.48
C THR A 260 15.32 -22.49 -2.13
N PHE A 261 15.29 -21.85 -3.31
CA PHE A 261 16.51 -21.47 -4.02
C PHE A 261 17.37 -20.48 -3.21
N THR A 262 16.76 -19.45 -2.61
CA THR A 262 17.51 -18.48 -1.79
C THR A 262 18.07 -19.09 -0.50
N VAL A 263 17.38 -20.04 0.12
CA VAL A 263 17.89 -20.79 1.29
C VAL A 263 19.07 -21.66 0.87
N LEU A 264 18.97 -22.41 -0.23
CA LEU A 264 20.08 -23.21 -0.76
C LEU A 264 21.29 -22.32 -1.05
N LEU A 265 21.11 -21.18 -1.73
CA LEU A 265 22.19 -20.23 -1.94
C LEU A 265 22.78 -19.75 -0.62
N GLY A 266 21.93 -19.38 0.33
CA GLY A 266 22.32 -18.91 1.65
C GLY A 266 23.14 -19.93 2.42
N LEU A 267 22.82 -21.22 2.32
CA LEU A 267 23.57 -22.30 2.98
C LEU A 267 24.96 -22.52 2.35
N PHE A 268 25.09 -22.35 1.05
CA PHE A 268 26.28 -22.76 0.30
C PHE A 268 27.19 -21.59 -0.15
N THR A 269 27.01 -20.36 0.35
CA THR A 269 27.87 -19.23 -0.04
C THR A 269 28.30 -18.34 1.13
N THR A 270 29.60 -18.08 1.22
CA THR A 270 30.17 -17.04 2.13
C THR A 270 30.34 -15.70 1.43
N SER A 271 30.14 -15.63 0.11
CA SER A 271 30.28 -14.39 -0.64
C SER A 271 29.08 -13.48 -0.41
N ALA A 272 29.29 -12.41 0.35
CA ALA A 272 28.28 -11.38 0.62
C ALA A 272 27.64 -10.84 -0.66
N GLY A 273 28.45 -10.64 -1.73
CA GLY A 273 27.97 -10.11 -3.00
C GLY A 273 27.08 -11.10 -3.75
N VAL A 274 27.49 -12.37 -3.84
CA VAL A 274 26.69 -13.41 -4.51
C VAL A 274 25.37 -13.61 -3.79
N PHE A 275 25.39 -13.73 -2.45
CA PHE A 275 24.18 -13.88 -1.65
C PHE A 275 23.26 -12.67 -1.78
N PHE A 276 23.76 -11.46 -1.54
CA PHE A 276 22.93 -10.26 -1.55
C PHE A 276 22.28 -10.04 -2.92
N TRP A 277 23.06 -10.04 -4.01
CA TRP A 277 22.52 -9.70 -5.32
C TRP A 277 21.58 -10.77 -5.87
N SER A 278 21.89 -12.05 -5.69
CA SER A 278 20.96 -13.11 -6.09
C SER A 278 19.66 -13.05 -5.29
N THR A 279 19.73 -12.86 -3.97
CA THR A 279 18.52 -12.71 -3.15
C THR A 279 17.75 -11.44 -3.51
N PHE A 280 18.41 -10.30 -3.71
CA PHE A 280 17.79 -9.03 -4.09
C PHE A 280 17.01 -9.17 -5.41
N ILE A 281 17.61 -9.78 -6.43
CA ILE A 281 16.97 -10.04 -7.73
C ILE A 281 15.74 -10.93 -7.55
N ILE A 282 15.88 -12.03 -6.80
CA ILE A 282 14.78 -12.97 -6.57
C ILE A 282 13.64 -12.30 -5.80
N LEU A 283 13.93 -11.59 -4.71
CA LEU A 283 12.93 -10.84 -3.94
C LEU A 283 12.20 -9.83 -4.83
N PHE A 284 12.95 -9.09 -5.67
CA PHE A 284 12.39 -8.06 -6.54
C PHE A 284 11.40 -8.66 -7.55
N PHE A 285 11.82 -9.66 -8.34
CA PHE A 285 10.95 -10.24 -9.35
C PHE A 285 9.84 -11.11 -8.75
N GLN A 286 10.07 -11.76 -7.61
CA GLN A 286 8.99 -12.45 -6.88
C GLN A 286 7.91 -11.46 -6.42
N THR A 287 8.30 -10.27 -5.97
CA THR A 287 7.35 -9.25 -5.55
C THR A 287 6.64 -8.64 -6.76
N ALA A 288 7.40 -8.15 -7.73
CA ALA A 288 6.90 -7.44 -8.90
C ALA A 288 6.01 -8.30 -9.82
N LEU A 289 6.22 -9.63 -9.87
CA LEU A 289 5.54 -10.50 -10.83
C LEU A 289 4.55 -11.49 -10.20
N ALA A 290 4.66 -11.80 -8.90
CA ALA A 290 3.84 -12.84 -8.27
C ALA A 290 3.13 -12.39 -6.99
N THR A 291 3.89 -12.06 -5.94
CA THR A 291 3.34 -11.95 -4.56
C THR A 291 2.61 -10.65 -4.30
N ASP A 292 3.10 -9.54 -4.83
CA ASP A 292 2.44 -8.23 -4.77
C ASP A 292 2.68 -7.41 -6.06
N PRO A 293 2.12 -7.85 -7.20
CA PRO A 293 2.37 -7.20 -8.47
C PRO A 293 1.52 -5.92 -8.61
N PRO A 294 2.00 -4.86 -9.26
CA PRO A 294 1.20 -3.68 -9.63
C PRO A 294 -0.19 -4.02 -10.20
N ASN A 295 -1.19 -3.16 -9.98
CA ASN A 295 -2.57 -3.40 -10.46
C ASN A 295 -2.70 -3.11 -11.96
N LEU A 296 -2.07 -3.97 -12.77
CA LEU A 296 -2.04 -3.92 -14.22
C LEU A 296 -2.83 -5.10 -14.80
N THR A 297 -3.48 -4.82 -15.92
CA THR A 297 -4.53 -5.63 -16.51
C THR A 297 -3.99 -6.80 -17.35
N ASN A 298 -2.76 -6.67 -17.84
CA ASN A 298 -2.05 -7.69 -18.60
C ASN A 298 -0.61 -7.88 -18.10
N TYR A 299 -0.07 -9.06 -18.38
CA TYR A 299 1.23 -9.48 -17.88
C TYR A 299 2.42 -8.80 -18.57
N TYR A 300 2.29 -8.40 -19.84
CA TYR A 300 3.35 -7.69 -20.56
C TYR A 300 3.63 -6.31 -19.98
N SER A 301 2.58 -5.59 -19.58
CA SER A 301 2.69 -4.31 -18.87
C SER A 301 3.38 -4.49 -17.53
N LEU A 302 3.10 -5.60 -16.84
CA LEU A 302 3.75 -5.95 -15.58
C LEU A 302 5.26 -6.15 -15.75
N LEU A 303 5.68 -6.87 -16.80
CA LEU A 303 7.09 -7.03 -17.14
C LEU A 303 7.75 -5.68 -17.46
N SER A 304 7.12 -4.87 -18.32
CA SER A 304 7.64 -3.55 -18.68
C SER A 304 7.88 -2.67 -17.45
N VAL A 305 6.88 -2.58 -16.56
CA VAL A 305 6.99 -1.80 -15.31
C VAL A 305 8.03 -2.39 -14.36
N ALA A 306 8.10 -3.72 -14.23
CA ALA A 306 9.10 -4.37 -13.37
C ALA A 306 10.53 -4.04 -13.84
N PHE A 307 10.82 -4.17 -15.13
CA PHE A 307 12.15 -3.85 -15.68
C PHE A 307 12.47 -2.35 -15.59
N GLY A 308 11.47 -1.48 -15.80
CA GLY A 308 11.64 -0.03 -15.64
C GLY A 308 12.01 0.37 -14.21
N ARG A 309 11.46 -0.32 -13.21
CA ARG A 309 11.74 -0.08 -11.78
C ARG A 309 13.03 -0.74 -11.30
N PHE A 310 13.48 -1.81 -11.96
CA PHE A 310 14.59 -2.65 -11.50
C PHE A 310 15.96 -1.96 -11.56
N LEU A 311 16.26 -1.20 -12.61
CA LEU A 311 17.58 -0.57 -12.76
C LEU A 311 17.85 0.51 -11.67
N PRO A 312 16.94 1.47 -11.42
CA PRO A 312 17.12 2.41 -10.31
C PRO A 312 17.11 1.71 -8.94
N ALA A 313 16.35 0.62 -8.79
CA ALA A 313 16.40 -0.21 -7.59
C ALA A 313 17.78 -0.85 -7.38
N CYS A 314 18.42 -1.33 -8.45
CA CYS A 314 19.80 -1.81 -8.41
C CYS A 314 20.79 -0.72 -8.01
N PHE A 315 20.62 0.53 -8.45
CA PHE A 315 21.49 1.62 -7.99
C PHE A 315 21.41 1.80 -6.47
N CYS A 316 20.20 1.88 -5.91
CA CYS A 316 19.98 1.95 -4.46
C CYS A 316 20.50 0.69 -3.74
N GLY A 317 20.29 -0.49 -4.34
CA GLY A 317 20.80 -1.77 -3.88
C GLY A 317 22.34 -1.80 -3.83
N TRP A 318 23.01 -1.18 -4.80
CA TRP A 318 24.47 -1.08 -4.82
C TRP A 318 25.00 -0.16 -3.72
N VAL A 319 24.37 1.01 -3.51
CA VAL A 319 24.73 1.94 -2.42
C VAL A 319 24.57 1.25 -1.07
N THR A 320 23.40 0.64 -0.82
CA THR A 320 23.13 -0.07 0.43
C THR A 320 24.06 -1.27 0.59
N TYR A 321 24.31 -2.07 -0.45
CA TYR A 321 25.29 -3.15 -0.40
C TYR A 321 26.68 -2.66 0.00
N ARG A 322 27.17 -1.62 -0.67
CA ARG A 322 28.55 -1.14 -0.52
C ARG A 322 28.84 -0.59 0.88
N TYR A 323 27.87 0.12 1.46
CA TYR A 323 28.06 0.89 2.70
C TYR A 323 27.40 0.26 3.92
N THR A 324 26.43 -0.66 3.76
CA THR A 324 25.70 -1.26 4.89
C THR A 324 25.82 -2.79 4.88
N VAL A 325 25.27 -3.46 3.86
CA VAL A 325 25.10 -4.93 3.86
C VAL A 325 26.42 -5.68 3.80
N LYS A 326 27.38 -5.23 2.98
CA LYS A 326 28.68 -5.90 2.84
C LYS A 326 29.38 -6.07 4.19
N ARG A 327 29.30 -5.08 5.08
CA ARG A 327 29.92 -5.15 6.41
C ARG A 327 29.27 -6.21 7.29
N THR A 328 27.94 -6.33 7.23
CA THR A 328 27.18 -7.32 7.99
C THR A 328 27.45 -8.75 7.52
N LEU A 329 27.55 -8.95 6.20
CA LEU A 329 27.62 -10.29 5.59
C LEU A 329 29.04 -10.77 5.22
N ALA A 330 30.05 -9.89 5.25
CA ALA A 330 31.40 -10.25 4.85
C ALA A 330 31.96 -11.41 5.69
N ASN A 331 32.42 -12.46 5.02
CA ASN A 331 33.05 -13.64 5.62
C ASN A 331 32.22 -14.31 6.72
N LEU A 332 30.90 -14.17 6.69
CA LEU A 332 30.02 -14.79 7.68
C LEU A 332 29.93 -16.30 7.42
N THR A 333 30.43 -17.11 8.37
CA THR A 333 30.37 -18.59 8.29
C THR A 333 29.11 -19.18 8.92
N ALA A 334 28.32 -18.38 9.65
CA ALA A 334 27.05 -18.78 10.26
C ALA A 334 25.90 -18.89 9.22
N GLN A 335 25.92 -19.92 8.38
CA GLN A 335 25.01 -20.07 7.23
C GLN A 335 23.54 -20.21 7.61
N ILE A 336 23.22 -21.06 8.60
CA ILE A 336 21.84 -21.27 9.08
C ILE A 336 21.36 -19.99 9.76
N GLU A 337 22.20 -19.35 10.57
CA GLU A 337 21.84 -18.07 11.19
C GLU A 337 21.60 -16.98 10.16
N LYS A 338 22.41 -16.89 9.10
CA LYS A 338 22.20 -15.95 8.00
C LYS A 338 20.87 -16.22 7.28
N CYS A 339 20.52 -17.49 7.05
CA CYS A 339 19.23 -17.86 6.46
C CYS A 339 18.05 -17.48 7.36
N ILE A 340 18.14 -17.75 8.66
CA ILE A 340 17.04 -17.46 9.60
C ILE A 340 16.95 -15.97 9.92
N LEU A 341 18.06 -15.32 10.22
CA LEU A 341 18.09 -13.95 10.74
C LEU A 341 18.21 -12.90 9.66
N TRP A 342 18.71 -13.18 8.45
CA TRP A 342 18.77 -12.17 7.38
C TRP A 342 17.78 -12.49 6.26
N LEU A 343 17.83 -13.70 5.70
CA LEU A 343 16.99 -14.08 4.57
C LEU A 343 15.51 -14.20 4.95
N GLY A 344 15.18 -14.83 6.08
CA GLY A 344 13.81 -14.94 6.58
C GLY A 344 13.13 -13.57 6.73
N PRO A 345 13.73 -12.64 7.50
CA PRO A 345 13.22 -11.28 7.63
C PRO A 345 13.18 -10.49 6.32
N ALA A 346 14.10 -10.75 5.37
CA ALA A 346 14.01 -10.16 4.03
C ALA A 346 12.77 -10.63 3.25
N TRP A 347 12.40 -11.91 3.35
CA TRP A 347 11.14 -12.41 2.82
C TRP A 347 9.92 -11.81 3.55
N VAL A 348 9.96 -11.68 4.88
CA VAL A 348 8.91 -11.03 5.66
C VAL A 348 8.68 -9.58 5.22
N GLY A 349 9.75 -8.82 4.99
CA GLY A 349 9.70 -7.46 4.47
C GLY A 349 9.21 -7.39 3.02
N ALA A 350 9.63 -8.32 2.15
CA ALA A 350 9.17 -8.37 0.77
C ALA A 350 7.67 -8.69 0.65
N LEU A 351 7.13 -9.41 1.64
CA LEU A 351 5.71 -9.74 1.79
C LEU A 351 4.95 -8.72 2.67
N ASN A 352 5.35 -7.45 2.66
CA ASN A 352 4.77 -6.38 3.48
C ASN A 352 3.23 -6.37 3.51
N ASN A 353 2.61 -6.55 2.33
CA ASN A 353 1.16 -6.61 2.15
C ASN A 353 0.46 -7.78 2.90
N LYS A 354 1.22 -8.82 3.27
CA LYS A 354 0.76 -9.97 4.05
C LYS A 354 1.29 -9.99 5.47
N THR A 355 2.25 -9.12 5.81
CA THR A 355 2.90 -9.05 7.11
C THR A 355 2.56 -7.75 7.83
N PHE A 356 3.28 -6.66 7.56
CA PHE A 356 3.16 -5.40 8.31
C PHE A 356 1.90 -4.60 7.96
N ASP A 357 1.37 -4.68 6.73
CA ASP A 357 0.14 -3.94 6.34
C ASP A 357 -1.13 -4.45 7.06
N LYS A 358 -1.03 -5.59 7.75
CA LYS A 358 -2.10 -6.16 8.57
C LYS A 358 -2.02 -5.69 10.03
N ILE A 359 -0.98 -4.95 10.42
CA ILE A 359 -0.94 -4.26 11.71
C ILE A 359 -1.98 -3.12 11.66
N PRO A 360 -2.83 -2.96 12.69
CA PRO A 360 -3.93 -1.99 12.68
C PRO A 360 -3.46 -0.54 12.89
N ILE A 361 -2.52 -0.07 12.07
CA ILE A 361 -1.96 1.29 12.09
C ILE A 361 -1.76 1.74 10.64
N GLN A 362 -2.79 1.57 9.82
CA GLN A 362 -2.69 1.87 8.39
C GLN A 362 -2.52 3.38 8.15
N ARG A 363 -3.07 4.19 9.07
CA ARG A 363 -3.00 5.65 9.06
C ARG A 363 -2.84 6.17 10.48
N LEU A 364 -2.02 7.20 10.65
CA LEU A 364 -1.76 7.86 11.94
C LEU A 364 -2.66 9.09 12.17
N THR A 365 -3.87 9.09 11.61
CA THR A 365 -4.82 10.18 11.86
C THR A 365 -5.57 9.93 13.17
N PRO A 366 -5.98 10.99 13.91
CA PRO A 366 -6.75 10.80 15.15
C PRO A 366 -8.04 9.99 14.95
N HIS A 367 -8.74 10.22 13.82
CA HIS A 367 -9.96 9.49 13.48
C HIS A 367 -9.67 7.99 13.29
N ASP A 368 -8.68 7.63 12.47
CA ASP A 368 -8.36 6.22 12.17
C ASP A 368 -7.89 5.46 13.41
N ILE A 369 -7.08 6.10 14.27
CA ILE A 369 -6.63 5.49 15.53
C ILE A 369 -7.81 5.20 16.46
N SER A 370 -8.84 6.04 16.45
CA SER A 370 -10.05 5.84 17.28
C SER A 370 -11.03 4.82 16.68
N ALA A 371 -11.13 4.77 15.35
CA ALA A 371 -12.10 3.94 14.63
C ALA A 371 -11.61 2.51 14.39
N GLN A 372 -10.29 2.30 14.34
CA GLN A 372 -9.70 0.99 14.06
C GLN A 372 -9.48 0.17 15.36
N PRO A 373 -10.11 -1.00 15.50
CA PRO A 373 -9.93 -1.85 16.67
C PRO A 373 -8.46 -2.28 16.84
N GLY A 374 -7.90 -2.05 18.04
CA GLY A 374 -6.53 -2.45 18.37
C GLY A 374 -5.42 -1.50 17.86
N ALA A 375 -5.76 -0.34 17.26
CA ALA A 375 -4.77 0.59 16.74
C ALA A 375 -3.87 1.21 17.82
N VAL A 376 -4.46 1.66 18.93
CA VAL A 376 -3.71 2.26 20.06
C VAL A 376 -2.66 1.28 20.65
N PRO A 377 -3.01 0.05 21.08
CA PRO A 377 -2.01 -0.87 21.63
C PRO A 377 -0.96 -1.28 20.60
N ALA A 378 -1.34 -1.43 19.32
CA ALA A 378 -0.38 -1.70 18.25
C ALA A 378 0.62 -0.56 18.10
N LEU A 379 0.15 0.70 18.06
CA LEU A 379 1.00 1.88 17.92
C LEU A 379 2.00 2.02 19.06
N ILE A 380 1.54 1.89 20.31
CA ILE A 380 2.40 1.94 21.49
C ILE A 380 3.48 0.85 21.41
N THR A 381 3.07 -0.38 21.09
CA THR A 381 3.99 -1.52 21.00
C THR A 381 5.04 -1.29 19.90
N THR A 382 4.63 -0.84 18.72
CA THR A 382 5.54 -0.54 17.61
C THR A 382 6.53 0.56 17.99
N VAL A 383 6.08 1.64 18.62
CA VAL A 383 6.96 2.74 19.05
C VAL A 383 7.98 2.25 20.08
N LEU A 384 7.55 1.49 21.08
CA LEU A 384 8.46 0.93 22.10
C LEU A 384 9.53 0.02 21.48
N ILE A 385 9.13 -0.85 20.54
CA ILE A 385 10.07 -1.72 19.80
C ILE A 385 11.07 -0.87 19.01
N LEU A 386 10.62 0.13 18.27
CA LEU A 386 11.51 0.99 17.47
C LEU A 386 12.48 1.78 18.35
N VAL A 387 12.03 2.29 19.50
CA VAL A 387 12.91 2.98 20.47
C VAL A 387 13.95 2.02 21.05
N ALA A 388 13.56 0.80 21.43
CA ALA A 388 14.49 -0.21 21.91
C ALA A 388 15.54 -0.58 20.86
N ILE A 389 15.12 -0.75 19.60
CA ILE A 389 16.02 -0.98 18.45
C ILE A 389 16.99 0.19 18.30
N ALA A 390 16.48 1.43 18.30
CA ALA A 390 17.30 2.63 18.13
C ALA A 390 18.36 2.77 19.24
N ILE A 391 17.98 2.53 20.50
CA ILE A 391 18.91 2.55 21.64
C ILE A 391 19.97 1.45 21.48
N GLY A 392 19.57 0.21 21.13
CA GLY A 392 20.49 -0.90 20.92
C GLY A 392 21.49 -0.66 19.77
N GLN A 393 21.04 -0.06 18.67
CA GLN A 393 21.90 0.30 17.54
C GLN A 393 22.82 1.49 17.88
N ALA A 394 22.32 2.50 18.60
CA ALA A 394 23.14 3.62 19.07
C ALA A 394 24.25 3.12 20.02
N TRP A 395 23.93 2.21 20.93
CA TRP A 395 24.91 1.55 21.79
C TRP A 395 25.94 0.75 20.97
N SER A 396 25.50 0.05 19.93
CA SER A 396 26.41 -0.68 19.03
C SER A 396 27.36 0.27 18.28
N PHE A 397 26.87 1.40 17.78
CA PHE A 397 27.73 2.42 17.13
C PHE A 397 28.73 3.03 18.10
N ARG A 398 28.32 3.21 19.36
CA ARG A 398 29.19 3.66 20.44
C ARG A 398 30.31 2.65 20.68
N LEU A 399 29.99 1.36 20.83
CA LEU A 399 31.00 0.33 21.08
C LEU A 399 32.03 0.20 19.95
N GLU A 400 31.63 0.40 18.69
CA GLU A 400 32.55 0.40 17.55
C GLU A 400 33.26 1.75 17.30
N GLY A 401 33.02 2.77 18.12
CA GLY A 401 33.60 4.11 17.96
C GLY A 401 33.13 4.87 16.71
N ARG A 402 31.97 4.51 16.15
CA ARG A 402 31.39 5.12 14.93
C ARG A 402 30.24 6.09 15.19
N MET A 403 29.81 6.23 16.45
CA MET A 403 28.62 7.01 16.83
C MET A 403 28.59 8.42 16.27
N ARG A 404 29.70 9.18 16.38
CA ARG A 404 29.76 10.57 15.87
C ARG A 404 29.45 10.69 14.37
N ARG A 405 29.98 9.77 13.55
CA ARG A 405 29.75 9.78 12.10
C ARG A 405 28.29 9.49 11.77
N TYR A 406 27.67 8.57 12.50
CA TYR A 406 26.26 8.23 12.29
C TYR A 406 25.30 9.27 12.88
N LEU A 407 25.65 9.92 14.00
CA LEU A 407 24.93 11.08 14.48
C LEU A 407 24.94 12.20 13.43
N ALA A 408 26.09 12.46 12.79
CA ALA A 408 26.16 13.44 11.70
C ALA A 408 25.30 13.02 10.49
N LEU A 409 25.36 11.75 10.07
CA LEU A 409 24.53 11.21 8.99
C LEU A 409 23.03 11.35 9.28
N TYR A 410 22.57 10.89 10.44
CA TYR A 410 21.15 10.97 10.82
C TYR A 410 20.71 12.42 11.07
N SER A 411 21.59 13.28 11.57
CA SER A 411 21.31 14.71 11.67
C SER A 411 21.10 15.33 10.28
N SER A 412 21.86 14.89 9.27
CA SER A 412 21.67 15.36 7.89
C SER A 412 20.34 14.88 7.29
N PHE A 413 19.92 13.65 7.59
CA PHE A 413 18.60 13.14 7.18
C PHE A 413 17.47 13.93 7.84
N VAL A 414 17.55 14.17 9.15
CA VAL A 414 16.56 14.97 9.88
C VAL A 414 16.52 16.39 9.33
N ALA A 415 17.67 17.02 9.10
CA ALA A 415 17.73 18.35 8.51
C ALA A 415 17.08 18.39 7.11
N ALA A 416 17.37 17.41 6.24
CA ALA A 416 16.74 17.31 4.93
C ALA A 416 15.22 17.16 5.03
N LEU A 417 14.72 16.31 5.94
CA LEU A 417 13.28 16.14 6.17
C LEU A 417 12.63 17.42 6.73
N LEU A 418 13.28 18.13 7.64
CA LEU A 418 12.78 19.41 8.17
C LEU A 418 12.72 20.49 7.08
N LEU A 419 13.72 20.54 6.19
CA LEU A 419 13.70 21.43 5.02
C LEU A 419 12.54 21.08 4.09
N MET A 420 12.29 19.80 3.85
CA MET A 420 11.16 19.32 3.04
C MET A 420 9.81 19.69 3.66
N VAL A 421 9.65 19.53 4.99
CA VAL A 421 8.43 19.91 5.72
C VAL A 421 8.18 21.42 5.68
N ALA A 422 9.23 22.24 5.57
CA ALA A 422 9.12 23.69 5.50
C ALA A 422 8.63 24.20 4.13
N ILE A 423 8.55 23.35 3.10
CA ILE A 423 8.10 23.76 1.76
C ILE A 423 6.57 23.97 1.76
N PRO A 424 6.07 25.20 1.49
CA PRO A 424 4.64 25.47 1.52
C PRO A 424 3.91 24.77 0.36
N GLY A 425 2.70 24.27 0.64
CA GLY A 425 1.84 23.63 -0.37
C GLY A 425 2.15 22.16 -0.65
N LEU A 426 3.17 21.59 -0.01
CA LEU A 426 3.49 20.17 -0.05
C LEU A 426 3.41 19.57 1.35
N SER A 427 3.19 18.26 1.39
CA SER A 427 3.08 17.49 2.61
C SER A 427 4.03 16.29 2.54
N LEU A 428 4.70 16.01 3.66
CA LEU A 428 5.65 14.92 3.78
C LEU A 428 4.93 13.57 3.87
N ARG A 429 5.25 12.64 2.97
CA ARG A 429 4.80 11.24 3.02
C ARG A 429 5.99 10.30 2.92
N ILE A 430 6.28 9.62 4.03
CA ILE A 430 7.37 8.66 4.09
C ILE A 430 6.83 7.27 3.72
N HIS A 431 7.00 6.89 2.46
CA HIS A 431 6.76 5.52 2.01
C HIS A 431 7.71 4.54 2.69
N HIS A 432 7.30 3.28 2.88
CA HIS A 432 8.12 2.27 3.57
C HIS A 432 9.46 1.98 2.89
N TYR A 433 9.57 2.17 1.56
CA TYR A 433 10.86 2.05 0.88
C TYR A 433 11.83 3.19 1.26
N ILE A 434 11.33 4.41 1.46
CA ILE A 434 12.12 5.56 1.91
C ILE A 434 12.56 5.33 3.36
N LEU A 435 11.61 4.90 4.20
CA LEU A 435 11.90 4.52 5.58
C LEU A 435 13.01 3.46 5.64
N ALA A 436 12.94 2.44 4.78
CA ALA A 436 13.98 1.43 4.66
C ALA A 436 15.35 2.03 4.31
N LEU A 437 15.43 2.91 3.32
CA LEU A 437 16.68 3.58 2.93
C LEU A 437 17.26 4.47 4.05
N LEU A 438 16.41 5.17 4.80
CA LEU A 438 16.82 5.99 5.94
C LEU A 438 17.38 5.14 7.10
N LEU A 439 16.82 3.95 7.33
CA LEU A 439 17.16 3.10 8.48
C LEU A 439 18.27 2.08 8.19
N LEU A 440 18.48 1.65 6.94
CA LEU A 440 19.49 0.66 6.56
C LEU A 440 20.93 1.00 7.01
N PRO A 441 21.40 2.26 6.98
CA PRO A 441 22.73 2.61 7.52
C PRO A 441 22.90 2.21 8.99
N GLY A 442 21.81 2.27 9.75
CA GLY A 442 21.74 1.97 11.17
C GLY A 442 21.93 0.49 11.51
N THR A 443 21.95 -0.40 10.51
CA THR A 443 22.12 -1.86 10.70
C THR A 443 23.49 -2.37 10.23
N SER A 444 24.46 -1.47 10.04
CA SER A 444 25.79 -1.78 9.48
C SER A 444 26.73 -2.47 10.49
N PHE A 445 26.27 -3.51 11.15
CA PHE A 445 27.03 -4.31 12.12
C PHE A 445 26.98 -5.79 11.76
N GLN A 446 28.04 -6.52 12.09
CA GLN A 446 28.03 -7.97 12.07
C GLN A 446 27.63 -8.50 13.46
N ASN A 447 26.39 -8.22 13.84
CA ASN A 447 25.73 -8.79 15.03
C ASN A 447 24.33 -9.31 14.66
N ARG A 448 23.79 -10.21 15.48
CA ARG A 448 22.52 -10.92 15.19
C ARG A 448 21.31 -9.99 15.05
N PRO A 449 21.08 -8.99 15.92
CA PRO A 449 19.97 -8.06 15.74
C PRO A 449 20.04 -7.31 14.41
N SER A 450 21.24 -6.89 14.01
CA SER A 450 21.41 -6.16 12.75
C SER A 450 21.17 -7.03 11.52
N LEU A 451 21.45 -8.34 11.57
CA LEU A 451 21.03 -9.26 10.51
C LEU A 451 19.50 -9.20 10.32
N LEU A 452 18.75 -9.28 11.42
CA LEU A 452 17.28 -9.23 11.42
C LEU A 452 16.75 -7.93 10.87
N TYR A 453 17.18 -6.81 11.43
CA TYR A 453 16.69 -5.50 10.99
C TYR A 453 17.08 -5.22 9.54
N GLN A 454 18.30 -5.56 9.14
CA GLN A 454 18.75 -5.35 7.76
C GLN A 454 17.94 -6.19 6.77
N GLY A 455 17.64 -7.45 7.09
CA GLY A 455 16.76 -8.30 6.30
C GLY A 455 15.40 -7.64 6.09
N VAL A 456 14.69 -7.29 7.18
CA VAL A 456 13.37 -6.63 7.10
C VAL A 456 13.43 -5.39 6.21
N LEU A 457 14.40 -4.50 6.43
CA LEU A 457 14.49 -3.23 5.70
C LEU A 457 14.81 -3.45 4.20
N VAL A 458 15.68 -4.39 3.85
CA VAL A 458 15.92 -4.74 2.44
C VAL A 458 14.64 -5.27 1.80
N GLY A 459 13.90 -6.14 2.50
CA GLY A 459 12.62 -6.65 2.03
C GLY A 459 11.59 -5.53 1.81
N LEU A 460 11.44 -4.62 2.78
CA LEU A 460 10.51 -3.47 2.70
C LEU A 460 10.88 -2.53 1.54
N PHE A 461 12.17 -2.26 1.35
CA PHE A 461 12.66 -1.50 0.20
C PHE A 461 12.26 -2.17 -1.12
N VAL A 462 12.53 -3.46 -1.25
CA VAL A 462 12.18 -4.23 -2.45
C VAL A 462 10.67 -4.22 -2.69
N ASN A 463 9.86 -4.47 -1.66
CA ASN A 463 8.40 -4.45 -1.78
C ASN A 463 7.89 -3.10 -2.26
N GLY A 464 8.32 -2.01 -1.62
CA GLY A 464 7.86 -0.67 -1.96
C GLY A 464 8.19 -0.28 -3.40
N ILE A 465 9.43 -0.52 -3.84
CA ILE A 465 9.81 -0.19 -5.23
C ILE A 465 9.16 -1.13 -6.24
N ALA A 466 9.11 -2.44 -5.99
CA ALA A 466 8.52 -3.39 -6.92
C ALA A 466 7.03 -3.12 -7.15
N ARG A 467 6.25 -2.88 -6.08
CA ARG A 467 4.80 -2.66 -6.13
C ARG A 467 4.40 -1.23 -6.52
N TRP A 468 5.04 -0.22 -5.93
CA TRP A 468 4.62 1.18 -6.04
C TRP A 468 5.55 2.00 -6.93
N GLY A 469 6.84 1.67 -6.93
CA GLY A 469 7.86 2.44 -7.66
C GLY A 469 8.51 3.50 -6.76
N PHE A 470 9.11 4.52 -7.37
CA PHE A 470 9.80 5.60 -6.66
C PHE A 470 8.86 6.79 -6.43
N ASP A 471 7.79 6.59 -5.66
CA ASP A 471 6.82 7.63 -5.36
C ASP A 471 7.45 8.77 -4.54
N SER A 472 7.08 10.01 -4.85
CA SER A 472 7.66 11.20 -4.21
C SER A 472 7.49 11.19 -2.68
N ILE A 473 8.52 11.65 -1.97
CA ILE A 473 8.48 11.92 -0.52
C ILE A 473 7.65 13.16 -0.18
N LEU A 474 7.48 14.06 -1.14
CA LEU A 474 6.68 15.27 -1.05
C LEU A 474 5.51 15.16 -2.03
N GLN A 475 4.29 15.19 -1.50
CA GLN A 475 3.07 15.10 -2.29
C GLN A 475 2.19 16.32 -2.05
N THR A 476 1.33 16.61 -3.02
CA THR A 476 0.30 17.63 -2.82
C THR A 476 -0.73 17.15 -1.79
N PRO A 477 -1.34 18.04 -1.00
CA PRO A 477 -2.43 17.67 -0.09
C PRO A 477 -3.59 16.92 -0.79
N THR A 478 -3.84 17.25 -2.06
CA THR A 478 -4.86 16.59 -2.90
C THR A 478 -4.52 15.13 -3.21
N GLU A 479 -3.27 14.81 -3.57
CA GLU A 479 -2.81 13.41 -3.80
C GLU A 479 -2.82 12.58 -2.51
N LEU A 480 -2.63 13.23 -1.36
CA LEU A 480 -2.68 12.57 -0.04
C LEU A 480 -4.08 12.22 0.42
N LEU A 481 -5.07 12.96 -0.07
CA LEU A 481 -6.48 12.83 0.30
C LEU A 481 -7.30 12.15 -0.82
N GLU A 482 -6.68 11.55 -1.83
CA GLU A 482 -7.43 10.78 -2.84
C GLU A 482 -8.27 9.68 -2.18
N GLY A 483 -9.59 9.80 -2.30
CA GLY A 483 -10.55 8.91 -1.61
C GLY A 483 -10.69 9.16 -0.11
N MET A 484 -10.22 10.29 0.44
CA MET A 484 -10.46 10.73 1.81
C MET A 484 -11.29 12.02 1.84
N GLN A 485 -12.00 12.22 2.96
CA GLN A 485 -12.65 13.49 3.27
C GLN A 485 -11.57 14.56 3.50
N LYS A 486 -11.56 15.59 2.65
CA LYS A 486 -10.59 16.70 2.66
C LYS A 486 -10.87 17.69 3.79
N GLY A 487 -12.05 17.61 4.40
CA GLY A 487 -12.64 18.58 5.29
C GLY A 487 -12.84 19.93 4.61
N SER A 488 -13.29 19.93 3.34
CA SER A 488 -13.66 21.15 2.62
C SER A 488 -14.94 21.75 3.19
N ILE A 489 -15.18 23.03 2.89
CA ILE A 489 -16.51 23.61 3.12
C ILE A 489 -17.58 22.80 2.37
N LEU A 490 -18.75 22.67 2.99
CA LEU A 490 -19.89 21.92 2.46
C LEU A 490 -21.01 22.89 2.03
N PRO A 491 -21.71 22.65 0.91
CA PRO A 491 -22.83 23.48 0.50
C PRO A 491 -23.97 23.47 1.52
N SER A 492 -24.48 24.66 1.86
CA SER A 492 -25.74 24.80 2.61
C SER A 492 -26.92 24.70 1.64
N VAL A 493 -27.55 23.53 1.59
CA VAL A 493 -28.67 23.26 0.68
C VAL A 493 -30.00 23.45 1.40
N SER A 494 -30.94 24.13 0.75
CA SER A 494 -32.32 24.27 1.21
C SER A 494 -33.28 23.79 0.12
N VAL A 495 -34.34 23.09 0.53
CA VAL A 495 -35.40 22.66 -0.37
C VAL A 495 -36.45 23.76 -0.47
N THR A 496 -36.68 24.25 -1.68
CA THR A 496 -37.64 25.34 -1.96
C THR A 496 -39.02 24.82 -2.30
N ALA A 497 -39.08 23.67 -2.98
CA ALA A 497 -40.29 22.94 -3.29
C ALA A 497 -39.95 21.44 -3.34
N ALA A 498 -40.79 20.61 -2.73
CA ALA A 498 -40.75 19.16 -2.87
C ALA A 498 -42.17 18.66 -3.11
N ALA A 499 -42.34 17.92 -4.19
CA ALA A 499 -43.56 17.20 -4.51
C ALA A 499 -43.22 15.72 -4.71
N VAL A 500 -44.20 14.91 -5.14
CA VAL A 500 -43.94 13.50 -5.48
C VAL A 500 -43.08 13.41 -6.76
N GLY A 501 -43.35 14.24 -7.78
CA GLY A 501 -42.70 14.13 -9.09
C GLY A 501 -41.42 14.94 -9.27
N ASN A 502 -41.23 16.02 -8.51
CA ASN A 502 -40.05 16.88 -8.63
C ASN A 502 -39.63 17.48 -7.27
N ILE A 503 -38.36 17.86 -7.19
CA ILE A 503 -37.79 18.56 -6.03
C ILE A 503 -36.86 19.66 -6.52
N THR A 504 -36.96 20.85 -5.92
CA THR A 504 -36.17 22.01 -6.28
C THR A 504 -35.29 22.46 -5.10
N PHE A 505 -33.99 22.46 -5.33
CA PHE A 505 -32.97 22.86 -4.36
C PHE A 505 -32.47 24.28 -4.64
N ALA A 506 -32.32 25.08 -3.59
CA ALA A 506 -31.51 26.29 -3.61
C ALA A 506 -30.14 25.99 -2.99
N LEU A 507 -29.09 26.09 -3.81
CA LEU A 507 -27.72 25.66 -3.52
C LEU A 507 -26.78 26.81 -3.12
N GLY A 508 -27.34 28.02 -2.94
CA GLY A 508 -26.60 29.21 -2.53
C GLY A 508 -25.90 29.93 -3.69
N ARG A 509 -24.90 30.75 -3.36
CA ARG A 509 -24.16 31.59 -4.32
C ARG A 509 -22.78 31.02 -4.60
N LEU A 510 -22.30 31.26 -5.81
CA LEU A 510 -20.94 30.98 -6.26
C LEU A 510 -20.27 32.28 -6.74
N PRO A 511 -18.93 32.37 -6.71
CA PRO A 511 -17.98 31.41 -6.15
C PRO A 511 -17.88 31.50 -4.62
N VAL A 512 -17.37 30.46 -3.97
CA VAL A 512 -17.11 30.43 -2.52
C VAL A 512 -15.63 30.19 -2.25
N TYR A 513 -15.07 30.88 -1.26
CA TYR A 513 -13.68 30.72 -0.87
C TYR A 513 -13.57 29.87 0.39
N ASP A 514 -12.84 28.76 0.31
CA ASP A 514 -12.50 27.94 1.46
C ASP A 514 -11.18 28.42 2.07
N ALA A 515 -11.27 29.10 3.21
CA ALA A 515 -10.10 29.62 3.91
C ALA A 515 -9.18 28.50 4.45
N LYS A 516 -9.74 27.32 4.76
CA LYS A 516 -8.98 26.18 5.30
C LYS A 516 -8.15 25.51 4.21
N LEU A 517 -8.75 25.28 3.04
CA LEU A 517 -8.06 24.68 1.89
C LEU A 517 -7.40 25.71 0.96
N LYS A 518 -7.52 27.01 1.27
CA LYS A 518 -7.07 28.14 0.43
C LYS A 518 -7.49 28.00 -1.03
N THR A 519 -8.65 27.39 -1.27
CA THR A 519 -9.14 27.03 -2.60
C THR A 519 -10.40 27.82 -2.88
N ARG A 520 -10.49 28.40 -4.08
CA ARG A 520 -11.72 29.04 -4.56
C ARG A 520 -12.54 28.00 -5.32
N PHE A 521 -13.73 27.74 -4.84
CA PHE A 521 -14.70 26.91 -5.54
C PHE A 521 -15.57 27.79 -6.43
N ASP A 522 -15.56 27.50 -7.71
CA ASP A 522 -16.30 28.21 -8.75
C ASP A 522 -17.50 27.41 -9.26
N GLY A 523 -17.71 26.19 -8.77
CA GLY A 523 -18.82 25.33 -9.15
C GLY A 523 -19.52 24.61 -8.01
N LEU A 524 -20.61 23.93 -8.37
CA LEU A 524 -21.39 23.03 -7.52
C LEU A 524 -21.63 21.73 -8.28
N SER A 525 -21.65 20.62 -7.53
CA SER A 525 -21.99 19.29 -8.03
C SER A 525 -23.01 18.64 -7.10
N ALA A 526 -23.95 17.88 -7.69
CA ALA A 526 -24.89 17.07 -6.93
C ALA A 526 -24.87 15.61 -7.42
N LEU A 527 -24.77 14.69 -6.47
CA LEU A 527 -24.96 13.27 -6.69
C LEU A 527 -26.40 12.88 -6.34
N VAL A 528 -27.02 12.08 -7.19
CA VAL A 528 -28.25 11.33 -6.89
C VAL A 528 -27.89 9.86 -6.96
N ASN A 529 -28.07 9.14 -5.85
CA ASN A 529 -27.74 7.72 -5.74
C ASN A 529 -26.28 7.42 -6.12
N ASP A 530 -25.36 8.29 -5.68
CA ASP A 530 -23.92 8.19 -5.93
C ASP A 530 -23.52 8.37 -7.41
N VAL A 531 -24.41 8.97 -8.22
CA VAL A 531 -24.16 9.36 -9.61
C VAL A 531 -24.26 10.87 -9.74
N GLU A 532 -23.25 11.50 -10.33
CA GLU A 532 -23.29 12.94 -10.59
C GLU A 532 -24.36 13.27 -11.62
N ARG A 533 -25.42 13.98 -11.20
CA ARG A 533 -26.55 14.39 -12.05
C ARG A 533 -26.57 15.86 -12.36
N PHE A 534 -25.86 16.66 -11.57
CA PHE A 534 -25.81 18.09 -11.73
C PHE A 534 -24.39 18.59 -11.54
N ARG A 535 -23.96 19.48 -12.43
CA ARG A 535 -22.75 20.27 -12.28
C ARG A 535 -22.98 21.64 -12.89
N THR A 536 -22.60 22.70 -12.18
CA THR A 536 -22.68 24.07 -12.68
C THR A 536 -21.50 24.90 -12.19
N TYR A 537 -21.26 26.05 -12.83
CA TYR A 537 -20.22 27.01 -12.48
C TYR A 537 -20.79 28.42 -12.37
N ALA A 538 -20.07 29.29 -11.66
CA ALA A 538 -20.44 30.69 -11.48
C ALA A 538 -20.51 31.41 -12.83
N ASP A 539 -21.69 31.90 -13.18
CA ASP A 539 -21.96 32.74 -14.36
C ASP A 539 -22.20 34.22 -13.99
N GLY A 540 -22.09 34.57 -12.69
CA GLY A 540 -22.18 35.92 -12.19
C GLY A 540 -23.60 36.41 -11.84
N LYS A 541 -24.63 35.55 -11.83
CA LYS A 541 -26.01 35.97 -11.47
C LYS A 541 -26.72 35.02 -10.50
N GLY A 542 -27.18 35.58 -9.37
CA GLY A 542 -28.23 34.97 -8.53
C GLY A 542 -27.80 33.80 -7.63
N ASN A 543 -28.78 33.24 -6.90
CA ASN A 543 -28.63 31.97 -6.20
C ASN A 543 -28.80 30.84 -7.22
N VAL A 544 -27.94 29.82 -7.15
CA VAL A 544 -28.04 28.62 -7.97
C VAL A 544 -29.23 27.79 -7.50
N THR A 545 -30.15 27.50 -8.42
CA THR A 545 -31.27 26.58 -8.20
C THR A 545 -31.15 25.38 -9.11
N TRP A 546 -31.47 24.20 -8.60
CA TRP A 546 -31.52 22.97 -9.38
C TRP A 546 -32.84 22.25 -9.15
N ASN A 547 -33.56 21.99 -10.24
CA ASN A 547 -34.76 21.16 -10.23
C ASN A 547 -34.41 19.75 -10.70
N TRP A 548 -34.88 18.76 -9.95
CA TRP A 548 -34.72 17.35 -10.26
C TRP A 548 -36.09 16.69 -10.41
N GLU A 549 -36.26 15.92 -11.47
CA GLU A 549 -37.44 15.10 -11.73
C GLU A 549 -37.15 13.67 -11.26
N ARG A 550 -38.12 13.05 -10.59
CA ARG A 550 -37.93 11.74 -10.00
C ARG A 550 -37.64 10.67 -11.06
N HIS A 551 -36.65 9.84 -10.78
CA HIS A 551 -36.32 8.68 -11.60
C HIS A 551 -37.01 7.42 -11.05
N GLY A 552 -38.30 7.28 -11.41
CA GLY A 552 -39.16 6.15 -11.03
C GLY A 552 -39.57 6.14 -9.54
N GLU A 553 -39.98 5.00 -8.99
CA GLU A 553 -40.68 4.96 -7.68
C GLU A 553 -39.80 4.55 -6.49
N ASP A 554 -38.53 4.96 -6.48
CA ASP A 554 -37.59 4.61 -5.40
C ASP A 554 -37.26 5.82 -4.51
N VAL A 555 -36.71 5.55 -3.32
CA VAL A 555 -36.07 6.56 -2.47
C VAL A 555 -34.83 7.07 -3.19
N GLU A 556 -34.60 8.37 -3.21
CA GLU A 556 -33.39 8.97 -3.82
C GLU A 556 -32.52 9.65 -2.78
N TYR A 557 -31.20 9.41 -2.88
CA TYR A 557 -30.20 9.93 -1.96
C TYR A 557 -29.39 11.05 -2.62
N PHE A 558 -29.48 12.25 -2.06
CA PHE A 558 -28.86 13.46 -2.61
C PHE A 558 -27.64 13.87 -1.79
N ARG A 559 -26.53 14.19 -2.48
CA ARG A 559 -25.33 14.76 -1.87
C ARG A 559 -24.81 15.91 -2.68
N PHE A 560 -24.25 16.90 -2.01
CA PHE A 560 -23.80 18.14 -2.65
C PHE A 560 -22.36 18.44 -2.31
N ALA A 561 -21.60 18.92 -3.28
CA ALA A 561 -20.23 19.38 -3.09
C ALA A 561 -19.97 20.66 -3.88
N TYR A 562 -19.04 21.47 -3.39
CA TYR A 562 -18.45 22.52 -4.20
C TYR A 562 -17.40 21.94 -5.16
N VAL A 563 -17.19 22.59 -6.30
CA VAL A 563 -16.28 22.15 -7.37
C VAL A 563 -15.28 23.26 -7.69
N ALA A 564 -14.02 22.88 -7.87
CA ALA A 564 -12.95 23.75 -8.34
C ALA A 564 -12.38 23.17 -9.64
N GLY A 565 -12.61 23.84 -10.77
CA GLY A 565 -12.31 23.26 -12.07
C GLY A 565 -13.12 21.98 -12.29
N SER A 566 -12.48 20.83 -12.52
CA SER A 566 -13.18 19.55 -12.70
C SER A 566 -13.32 18.72 -11.42
N VAL A 567 -12.73 19.16 -10.30
CA VAL A 567 -12.57 18.33 -9.09
C VAL A 567 -13.54 18.77 -8.00
N ALA A 568 -14.36 17.83 -7.53
CA ALA A 568 -15.22 18.07 -6.37
C ALA A 568 -14.42 18.11 -5.05
N GLY A 569 -14.89 18.97 -4.14
CA GLY A 569 -14.58 18.89 -2.72
C GLY A 569 -15.29 17.70 -2.06
N ASP A 570 -15.50 17.78 -0.75
CA ASP A 570 -16.25 16.76 -0.03
C ASP A 570 -17.76 16.90 -0.30
N PHE A 571 -18.39 15.75 -0.49
CA PHE A 571 -19.84 15.66 -0.57
C PHE A 571 -20.45 15.66 0.84
N THR A 572 -21.61 16.28 1.00
CA THR A 572 -22.42 16.18 2.22
C THR A 572 -22.84 14.72 2.48
N LYS A 573 -23.18 14.38 3.73
CA LYS A 573 -24.04 13.23 4.02
C LYS A 573 -25.32 13.28 3.16
N ALA A 574 -25.89 12.11 2.89
CA ALA A 574 -27.09 12.02 2.07
C ALA A 574 -28.29 12.70 2.76
N GLY A 575 -29.00 13.53 2.00
CA GLY A 575 -30.41 13.84 2.23
C GLY A 575 -31.27 12.83 1.48
N LYS A 576 -32.49 12.59 1.96
CA LYS A 576 -33.36 11.53 1.41
C LYS A 576 -34.65 12.13 0.89
N TRP A 577 -34.97 11.84 -0.36
CA TRP A 577 -36.28 12.13 -0.91
C TRP A 577 -37.11 10.85 -0.97
N LEU A 578 -38.09 10.76 -0.07
CA LEU A 578 -38.91 9.59 0.11
C LEU A 578 -39.93 9.45 -1.03
N VAL A 579 -40.46 8.24 -1.21
CA VAL A 579 -41.43 7.91 -2.28
C VAL A 579 -42.70 8.75 -2.17
N ASN A 580 -43.12 9.10 -0.94
CA ASN A 580 -44.29 9.95 -0.70
C ASN A 580 -44.05 11.44 -1.00
N GLY A 581 -42.85 11.83 -1.44
CA GLY A 581 -42.47 13.21 -1.74
C GLY A 581 -41.81 13.96 -0.57
N ASP A 582 -41.79 13.38 0.63
CA ASP A 582 -41.19 14.03 1.80
C ASP A 582 -39.66 14.08 1.69
N TRP A 583 -39.10 15.20 2.17
CA TRP A 583 -37.66 15.41 2.23
C TRP A 583 -37.13 15.24 3.65
N VAL A 584 -36.03 14.49 3.77
CA VAL A 584 -35.25 14.35 5.00
C VAL A 584 -33.90 15.03 4.80
N ASP A 585 -33.63 16.02 5.64
CA ASP A 585 -32.41 16.84 5.56
C ASP A 585 -31.11 16.04 5.70
N THR A 586 -30.04 16.61 5.14
CA THR A 586 -28.69 16.08 5.23
C THR A 586 -28.20 16.09 6.69
N LYS A 587 -27.55 15.01 7.12
CA LYS A 587 -26.83 15.01 8.40
C LYS A 587 -25.58 15.89 8.30
N LYS A 588 -25.11 16.40 9.44
CA LYS A 588 -23.88 17.19 9.49
C LYS A 588 -22.66 16.35 9.10
N GLY A 589 -21.74 16.98 8.38
CA GLY A 589 -20.43 16.43 8.02
C GLY A 589 -20.36 15.90 6.59
N PRO A 590 -19.14 15.57 6.13
CA PRO A 590 -18.91 14.97 4.83
C PRO A 590 -19.29 13.47 4.83
N SER A 591 -19.58 12.94 3.64
CA SER A 591 -19.77 11.50 3.39
C SER A 591 -18.52 10.85 2.83
#